data_AF-A0A534WFX1-F1
#
_entry.id   AF-A0A534WFX1-F1
#
_cell.length_a   1.000
_cell.length_b   1.000
_cell.length_c   1.000
_cell.angle_alpha   90.00
_cell.angle_beta   90.00
_cell.angle_gamma   90.00
#
_symmetry.space_group_name_H-M   'P 1'
#
loop_
_entity.id
_entity.type
_entity.pdbx_description
1 polymer ?
#
loop_
_entity_poly.entity_id
_entity_poly.type
_entity_poly.pdbx_seq_one_letter_code
_entity_poly.pdbx_strand_id
1 'polypeptide(L)'
;MFVLLAALSLQLAPAPARSPALSLEADITGIFASDGEAVNFSAHTAWSVAAPLAGQALFGRPGLWGAGGTWIAYSLLNEFALHGPESERERNLNLVSRLAPCAVILFIDLVRNGF
;
A
#
# COMPACT_ATOMS: atom_id res chain seq x y z
N MET A 1 16.96 10.19 0.71
CA MET A 1 17.11 10.30 -0.76
C MET A 1 17.16 8.92 -1.44
N PHE A 2 18.01 7.98 -1.00
CA PHE A 2 18.11 6.64 -1.60
C PHE A 2 16.86 5.76 -1.51
N VAL A 3 16.08 5.83 -0.42
CA VAL A 3 14.84 5.04 -0.26
C VAL A 3 13.73 5.51 -1.23
N LEU A 4 13.66 6.81 -1.50
CA LEU A 4 12.69 7.39 -2.42
C LEU A 4 13.00 6.99 -3.88
N LEU A 5 14.30 6.93 -4.22
CA LEU A 5 14.78 6.45 -5.51
C LEU A 5 14.50 4.96 -5.70
N ALA A 6 14.74 4.12 -4.67
CA ALA A 6 14.42 2.69 -4.74
C ALA A 6 12.91 2.44 -4.90
N ALA A 7 12.07 3.21 -4.20
CA ALA A 7 10.61 3.14 -4.34
C ALA A 7 10.14 3.58 -5.74
N LEU A 8 10.75 4.63 -6.32
CA LEU A 8 10.48 5.03 -7.70
C LEU A 8 10.92 3.97 -8.72
N SER A 9 12.10 3.35 -8.51
CA SER A 9 12.60 2.31 -9.40
C SER A 9 11.73 1.05 -9.40
N LEU A 10 11.09 0.72 -8.27
CA LEU A 10 10.13 -0.38 -8.19
C LEU A 10 8.80 -0.08 -8.89
N GLN A 11 8.39 1.19 -9.00
CA GLN A 11 7.16 1.60 -9.70
C GLN A 11 7.34 1.73 -11.22
N LEU A 12 8.57 2.01 -11.67
CA LEU A 12 8.94 2.08 -13.09
C LEU A 12 9.30 0.70 -13.67
N ALA A 13 9.35 -0.35 -12.86
CA ALA A 13 9.55 -1.70 -13.33
C ALA A 13 8.31 -2.15 -14.14
N PRO A 14 8.48 -2.70 -15.36
CA PRO A 14 7.36 -3.22 -16.13
C PRO A 14 6.64 -4.30 -15.30
N ALA A 15 5.32 -4.19 -15.21
CA ALA A 15 4.51 -5.18 -14.52
C ALA A 15 4.84 -6.58 -15.05
N PRO A 16 5.14 -7.57 -14.18
CA PRO A 16 5.46 -8.91 -14.64
C PRO A 16 4.30 -9.46 -15.48
N ALA A 17 4.64 -10.15 -16.56
CA ALA A 17 3.66 -10.78 -17.44
C ALA A 17 2.73 -11.69 -16.62
N ARG A 18 1.42 -11.47 -16.75
CA ARG A 18 0.37 -12.25 -16.07
C ARG A 18 0.52 -13.72 -16.47
N SER A 19 1.07 -14.53 -15.56
CA SER A 19 1.14 -15.98 -15.73
C SER A 19 -0.21 -16.58 -15.33
N PRO A 20 -0.88 -17.38 -16.19
CA PRO A 20 -2.09 -18.06 -15.82
C PRO A 20 -1.69 -19.38 -15.12
N ALA A 21 -1.69 -19.42 -13.80
CA ALA A 21 -1.95 -20.63 -13.00
C ALA A 21 -1.49 -20.46 -11.55
N LEU A 22 -2.46 -20.29 -10.65
CA LEU A 22 -2.60 -21.03 -9.40
C LEU A 22 -4.07 -20.93 -8.94
N SER A 23 -4.95 -21.46 -9.78
CA SER A 23 -6.39 -21.56 -9.54
C SER A 23 -6.69 -22.67 -8.52
N LEU A 24 -6.78 -22.31 -7.24
CA LEU A 24 -7.53 -23.09 -6.25
C LEU A 24 -8.10 -22.21 -5.11
N GLU A 25 -7.51 -21.04 -4.83
CA GLU A 25 -7.90 -20.18 -3.70
C GLU A 25 -8.79 -18.98 -4.07
N ALA A 26 -8.92 -18.63 -5.35
CA ALA A 26 -9.75 -17.50 -5.79
C ALA A 26 -11.25 -17.64 -5.44
N ASP A 27 -11.70 -18.85 -5.11
CA ASP A 27 -13.13 -19.19 -4.91
C ASP A 27 -13.56 -19.29 -3.43
N ILE A 28 -12.65 -19.17 -2.46
CA ILE A 28 -13.02 -19.37 -1.03
C ILE A 28 -13.67 -18.11 -0.42
N THR A 29 -13.44 -16.92 -0.98
CA THR A 29 -14.02 -15.66 -0.45
C THR A 29 -14.63 -14.73 -1.49
N GLY A 30 -14.32 -14.87 -2.79
CA GLY A 30 -14.83 -13.98 -3.85
C GLY A 30 -14.42 -12.51 -3.73
N ILE A 31 -13.47 -12.19 -2.84
CA ILE A 31 -13.08 -10.81 -2.48
C ILE A 31 -12.32 -10.13 -3.65
N PHE A 32 -11.61 -10.88 -4.48
CA PHE A 32 -10.86 -10.37 -5.63
C PHE A 32 -11.43 -10.92 -6.93
N ALA A 33 -11.53 -10.08 -7.97
CA ALA A 33 -12.01 -10.49 -9.29
C ALA A 33 -10.92 -11.15 -10.15
N SER A 34 -9.64 -11.03 -9.74
CA SER A 34 -8.51 -11.69 -10.40
C SER A 34 -7.30 -11.86 -9.49
N ASP A 35 -6.39 -12.78 -9.85
CA ASP A 35 -5.11 -12.95 -9.16
C ASP A 35 -4.25 -11.66 -9.18
N GLY A 36 -4.34 -10.88 -10.27
CA GLY A 36 -3.64 -9.61 -10.38
C GLY A 36 -4.10 -8.57 -9.35
N GLU A 37 -5.41 -8.53 -9.10
CA GLU A 37 -6.01 -7.67 -8.07
C GLU A 37 -5.57 -8.10 -6.66
N ALA A 38 -5.55 -9.40 -6.38
CA ALA A 38 -5.09 -9.95 -5.11
C ALA A 38 -3.60 -9.65 -4.84
N VAL A 39 -2.74 -9.82 -5.84
CA VAL A 39 -1.31 -9.49 -5.74
C VAL A 39 -1.11 -8.00 -5.49
N ASN A 40 -1.80 -7.13 -6.23
CA ASN A 40 -1.70 -5.68 -6.05
C ASN A 40 -2.16 -5.25 -4.66
N PHE A 41 -3.29 -5.78 -4.18
CA PHE A 41 -3.80 -5.55 -2.83
C PHE A 41 -2.78 -5.97 -1.76
N SER A 42 -2.17 -7.14 -1.91
CA SER A 42 -1.17 -7.65 -0.97
C SER A 42 0.09 -6.79 -0.94
N ALA A 43 0.57 -6.34 -2.11
CA ALA A 43 1.74 -5.49 -2.22
C ALA A 43 1.49 -4.11 -1.58
N HIS A 44 0.33 -3.50 -1.86
CA HIS A 44 -0.06 -2.25 -1.21
C HIS A 44 -0.15 -2.41 0.29
N THR A 45 -0.79 -3.48 0.77
CA THR A 45 -0.92 -3.77 2.21
C THR A 45 0.45 -3.91 2.87
N ALA A 46 1.37 -4.64 2.24
CA ALA A 46 2.73 -4.84 2.75
C ALA A 46 3.50 -3.51 2.85
N TRP A 47 3.45 -2.68 1.82
CA TRP A 47 4.13 -1.38 1.84
C TRP A 47 3.50 -0.38 2.80
N SER A 48 2.17 -0.41 2.96
CA SER A 48 1.44 0.41 3.93
C SER A 48 1.83 0.14 5.38
N VAL A 49 2.30 -1.08 5.66
CA VAL A 49 2.86 -1.45 6.96
C VAL A 49 4.35 -1.14 7.02
N ALA A 50 5.10 -1.49 5.98
CA ALA A 50 6.56 -1.33 5.96
C ALA A 50 7.00 0.13 6.05
N ALA A 51 6.33 1.05 5.35
CA ALA A 51 6.69 2.47 5.32
C ALA A 51 6.70 3.14 6.72
N PRO A 52 5.60 3.13 7.50
CA PRO A 52 5.61 3.72 8.83
C PRO A 52 6.56 3.01 9.79
N LEU A 53 6.65 1.67 9.74
CA LEU A 53 7.55 0.90 10.62
C LEU A 53 9.03 1.15 10.31
N ALA A 54 9.40 1.29 9.03
CA ALA A 54 10.75 1.65 8.64
C ALA A 54 11.09 3.08 9.10
N GLY A 55 10.14 4.02 8.99
CA GLY A 55 10.28 5.35 9.56
C GLY A 55 10.52 5.29 11.07
N GLN A 56 9.75 4.47 11.78
CA GLN A 56 9.90 4.26 13.21
C GLN A 56 11.27 3.69 13.58
N ALA A 57 11.75 2.69 12.85
CA ALA A 57 13.03 2.05 13.11
C ALA A 57 14.22 3.01 12.93
N LEU A 58 14.12 3.94 11.98
CA LEU A 58 15.21 4.87 11.66
C LEU A 58 15.21 6.15 12.50
N PHE A 59 14.03 6.71 12.80
CA PHE A 59 13.92 8.03 13.43
C PHE A 59 12.96 8.04 14.64
N GLY A 60 12.59 6.87 15.17
CA GLY A 60 11.66 6.75 16.29
C GLY A 60 10.24 7.25 15.94
N ARG A 61 9.50 7.70 16.95
CA ARG A 61 8.12 8.16 16.79
C ARG A 61 7.94 9.28 15.74
N PRO A 62 8.82 10.29 15.62
CA PRO A 62 8.73 11.26 14.53
C PRO A 62 8.84 10.63 13.13
N GLY A 63 9.67 9.60 12.98
CA GLY A 63 9.81 8.85 11.74
C GLY A 63 8.57 8.04 11.38
N LEU A 64 7.89 7.45 12.36
CA LEU A 64 6.62 6.75 12.16
C LEU A 64 5.57 7.67 11.54
N TRP A 65 5.38 8.86 12.12
CA TRP A 65 4.41 9.84 11.63
C TRP A 65 4.85 10.46 10.30
N GLY A 66 6.13 10.77 10.14
CA GLY A 66 6.67 11.33 8.90
C GLY A 66 6.54 10.37 7.73
N ALA A 67 6.99 9.12 7.88
CA ALA A 67 6.92 8.11 6.82
C ALA A 67 5.48 7.64 6.58
N GLY A 68 4.70 7.41 7.63
CA GLY A 68 3.29 7.03 7.51
C GLY A 68 2.43 8.11 6.87
N GLY A 69 2.60 9.37 7.30
CA GLY A 69 1.93 10.52 6.68
C GLY A 69 2.35 10.72 5.23
N THR A 70 3.63 10.54 4.91
CA THR A 70 4.12 10.59 3.52
C THR A 70 3.50 9.49 2.67
N TRP A 71 3.39 8.26 3.18
CA TRP A 71 2.75 7.15 2.48
C TRP A 71 1.27 7.41 2.17
N ILE A 72 0.53 7.95 3.16
CA ILE A 72 -0.88 8.33 2.98
C ILE A 72 -1.01 9.43 1.92
N ALA A 73 -0.21 10.50 2.03
CA ALA A 73 -0.24 11.59 1.07
C ALA A 73 0.11 11.12 -0.35
N TYR A 74 1.16 10.31 -0.48
CA TYR A 74 1.56 9.72 -1.75
C TYR A 74 0.44 8.85 -2.35
N SER A 75 -0.21 8.02 -1.53
CA SER A 75 -1.29 7.13 -1.98
C SER A 75 -2.49 7.91 -2.51
N LEU A 76 -2.89 8.98 -1.81
CA LEU A 76 -3.96 9.88 -2.26
C LEU A 76 -3.58 10.63 -3.54
N LEU A 77 -2.35 11.16 -3.63
CA LEU A 77 -1.89 11.84 -4.84
C LEU A 77 -1.83 10.90 -6.04
N ASN A 78 -1.34 9.67 -5.85
CA ASN A 78 -1.30 8.66 -6.90
C ASN A 78 -2.73 8.26 -7.34
N GLU A 79 -3.69 8.26 -6.41
CA GLU A 79 -5.09 8.07 -6.74
C GLU A 79 -5.64 9.19 -7.62
N PHE A 80 -5.53 10.44 -7.14
CA PHE A 80 -6.20 11.57 -7.79
C PHE A 80 -5.49 12.08 -9.06
N ALA A 81 -4.16 11.92 -9.17
CA ALA A 81 -3.37 12.53 -10.23
C ALA A 81 -2.92 11.55 -11.33
N LEU A 82 -2.88 10.24 -11.05
CA LEU A 82 -2.22 9.26 -11.92
C LEU A 82 -3.10 8.05 -12.29
N HIS A 83 -4.37 8.02 -11.89
CA HIS A 83 -5.22 6.87 -12.20
C HIS A 83 -5.59 6.77 -13.68
N GLY A 84 -5.30 5.59 -14.25
CA GLY A 84 -5.83 5.12 -15.53
C GLY A 84 -7.24 4.54 -15.38
N PRO A 85 -7.80 3.93 -16.45
CA PRO A 85 -9.15 3.38 -16.44
C PRO A 85 -9.22 2.05 -15.68
N GLU A 86 -9.38 2.09 -14.35
CA GLU A 86 -9.72 0.94 -13.49
C GLU A 86 -11.23 0.90 -13.17
N SER A 87 -11.73 -0.27 -12.78
CA SER A 87 -13.10 -0.40 -12.25
C SER A 87 -13.21 0.25 -10.87
N GLU A 88 -14.39 0.77 -10.50
CA GLU A 88 -14.58 1.41 -9.18
C GLU A 88 -14.29 0.45 -8.01
N ARG A 89 -14.52 -0.85 -8.20
CA ARG A 89 -14.20 -1.89 -7.22
C ARG A 89 -12.70 -2.01 -6.98
N GLU A 90 -11.94 -2.15 -8.06
CA GLU A 90 -10.48 -2.30 -8.02
C GLU A 90 -9.82 -1.05 -7.42
N ARG A 91 -10.32 0.12 -7.81
CA ARG A 91 -9.97 1.41 -7.21
C ARG A 91 -10.14 1.41 -5.70
N ASN A 92 -11.32 1.04 -5.22
CA ASN A 92 -11.62 1.05 -3.79
C ASN A 92 -10.74 0.06 -3.01
N LEU A 93 -10.46 -1.12 -3.58
CA LEU A 93 -9.59 -2.11 -2.96
C LEU A 93 -8.12 -1.65 -2.93
N ASN A 94 -7.65 -1.01 -4.00
CA ASN A 94 -6.32 -0.39 -4.06
C ASN A 94 -6.19 0.73 -3.03
N LEU A 95 -7.20 1.61 -2.90
CA LEU A 95 -7.21 2.67 -1.89
C LEU A 95 -7.20 2.11 -0.46
N VAL A 96 -8.06 1.14 -0.18
CA VAL A 96 -8.18 0.56 1.16
C VAL A 96 -6.87 -0.14 1.56
N SER A 97 -6.28 -0.95 0.69
CA SER A 97 -5.00 -1.63 0.97
C SER A 97 -3.82 -0.66 1.15
N ARG A 98 -3.85 0.49 0.49
CA ARG A 98 -2.83 1.55 0.64
C ARG A 98 -3.00 2.37 1.91
N LEU A 99 -4.23 2.60 2.36
CA LEU A 99 -4.50 3.56 3.44
C LEU A 99 -4.76 2.87 4.79
N ALA A 100 -5.61 1.84 4.81
CA ALA A 100 -6.13 1.29 6.06
C ALA A 100 -5.03 0.74 6.99
N PRO A 101 -4.05 -0.06 6.52
CA PRO A 101 -3.02 -0.59 7.41
C PRO A 101 -2.16 0.51 8.04
N CYS A 102 -1.76 1.51 7.25
CA CYS A 102 -0.98 2.65 7.74
C CYS A 102 -1.78 3.47 8.76
N ALA A 103 -3.05 3.78 8.45
CA ALA A 103 -3.94 4.52 9.36
C ALA A 103 -4.14 3.80 10.69
N VAL A 104 -4.29 2.47 10.69
CA VAL A 104 -4.39 1.67 11.92
C VAL A 104 -3.11 1.77 12.75
N ILE A 105 -1.92 1.69 12.14
CA ILE A 105 -0.65 1.84 12.85
C ILE A 105 -0.53 3.21 13.53
N LEU A 106 -0.82 4.29 12.77
CA LEU A 106 -0.78 5.65 13.30
C LEU A 106 -1.81 5.86 14.42
N PHE A 107 -3.02 5.30 14.26
CA PHE A 107 -4.05 5.35 15.29
C PHE A 107 -3.64 4.60 16.56
N ILE A 108 -3.03 3.42 16.44
CA ILE A 108 -2.51 2.67 17.58
C ILE A 108 -1.42 3.47 18.31
N ASP A 109 -0.51 4.12 17.58
CA ASP A 109 0.50 5.00 18.19
C ASP A 109 -0.18 6.15 18.95
N LEU A 110 -1.14 6.83 18.32
CA LEU A 110 -1.89 7.94 18.92
C LEU A 110 -2.60 7.52 20.22
N VAL A 111 -3.27 6.37 20.23
CA VAL A 111 -3.98 5.86 21.41
C VAL A 111 -3.01 5.49 22.54
N ARG A 112 -1.84 4.95 22.22
CA ARG A 112 -0.85 4.50 23.22
C ARG A 112 -0.02 5.63 23.79
N ASN A 113 0.38 6.58 22.95
CA ASN A 113 1.40 7.58 23.28
C ASN A 113 0.85 9.01 23.33
N GLY A 114 -0.44 9.22 23.03
CA GLY A 114 -1.04 10.55 22.93
C GLY A 114 -0.59 11.31 21.69
N PHE A 115 -0.79 12.62 21.70
CA PHE A 115 -0.18 13.55 20.73
C PHE A 115 1.28 13.82 21.13
#